data_AF-A0A7Y5K0W8-F1
#
_entry.id   AF-A0A7Y5K0W8-F1
#
_cell.length_a   1.000
_cell.length_b   1.000
_cell.length_c   1.000
_cell.angle_alpha   90.00
_cell.angle_beta   90.00
_cell.angle_gamma   90.00
#
_symmetry.space_group_name_H-M   'P 1'
#
loop_
_entity.id
_entity.type
_entity.pdbx_description
1 polymer ?
#
loop_
_entity_poly.entity_id
_entity_poly.type
_entity_poly.pdbx_seq_one_letter_code
_entity_poly.pdbx_strand_id
1 'polypeptide(L)'
;MRTLVAALVIATAAVACGPRQVEVHSAPAAASDAAVNVTNNLSEPVNVYVNSGGEDVFLGQVGGGSAMSLPVKGVSAGSTVTLKATRMSDKYTYSKGGVVLSGTYLWQVP
;
A
#
# COMPACT_ATOMS: atom_id res chain seq x y z
N MET A 1 4.01 36.89 75.90
CA MET A 1 2.59 36.75 75.54
C MET A 1 2.45 35.54 74.63
N ARG A 2 1.74 34.51 75.12
CA ARG A 2 0.83 33.61 74.40
C ARG A 2 1.29 33.03 73.04
N THR A 3 1.90 31.85 73.14
CA THR A 3 1.67 30.63 72.34
C THR A 3 0.77 30.74 71.10
N LEU A 4 1.30 30.33 69.94
CA LEU A 4 0.59 29.53 68.93
C LEU A 4 1.60 29.03 67.88
N VAL A 5 2.13 27.81 68.09
CA VAL A 5 2.80 27.03 67.04
C VAL A 5 2.36 25.58 67.22
N ALA A 6 1.71 25.02 66.21
CA ALA A 6 1.96 23.67 65.69
C ALA A 6 0.89 23.34 64.64
N ALA A 7 1.11 23.83 63.41
CA ALA A 7 0.58 23.18 62.21
C ALA A 7 1.47 21.97 61.93
N LEU A 8 0.90 20.76 61.87
CA LEU A 8 1.62 19.55 61.48
C LEU A 8 1.01 18.95 60.21
N VAL A 9 1.93 18.65 59.31
CA VAL A 9 1.85 18.31 57.89
C VAL A 9 1.83 16.79 57.70
N ILE A 10 1.04 16.28 56.75
CA ILE A 10 1.32 15.05 55.98
C ILE A 10 0.67 15.26 54.58
N ALA A 11 1.37 15.67 53.52
CA ALA A 11 2.33 14.95 52.66
C ALA A 11 1.73 13.76 51.88
N THR A 12 1.37 13.98 50.61
CA THR A 12 1.73 13.03 49.53
C THR A 12 1.97 13.78 48.23
N ALA A 13 3.10 13.43 47.64
CA ALA A 13 3.78 14.10 46.55
C ALA A 13 3.06 14.00 45.19
N ALA A 14 3.39 14.97 44.35
CA ALA A 14 3.19 14.95 42.93
C ALA A 14 3.73 13.67 42.29
N VAL A 15 2.92 13.00 41.46
CA VAL A 15 3.44 12.37 40.23
C VAL A 15 2.45 12.62 39.09
N ALA A 16 3.01 13.20 38.05
CA ALA A 16 2.37 13.62 36.82
C ALA A 16 1.55 12.50 36.17
N CYS A 17 0.24 12.70 36.03
CA CYS A 17 -0.46 12.22 34.83
C CYS A 17 -0.07 13.14 33.67
N GLY A 18 1.20 13.06 33.27
CA GLY A 18 1.64 13.65 32.03
C GLY A 18 0.91 12.94 30.89
N PRO A 19 0.40 13.66 29.88
CA PRO A 19 -0.12 13.00 28.69
C PRO A 19 1.03 12.17 28.13
N ARG A 20 0.86 10.85 28.11
CA ARG A 20 1.74 9.97 27.35
C ARG A 20 1.59 10.39 25.89
N GLN A 21 2.47 11.28 25.44
CA GLN A 21 2.58 11.63 24.04
C GLN A 21 3.14 10.39 23.35
N VAL A 22 2.24 9.57 22.81
CA VAL A 22 2.59 8.49 21.90
C VAL A 22 2.99 9.17 20.60
N GLU A 23 4.29 9.36 20.45
CA GLU A 23 4.87 9.83 19.20
C GLU A 23 4.84 8.67 18.22
N VAL A 24 3.74 8.57 17.47
CA VAL A 24 3.60 7.63 16.36
C VAL A 24 4.58 8.11 15.29
N HIS A 25 5.79 7.55 15.29
CA HIS A 25 6.65 7.60 14.12
C HIS A 25 5.92 6.88 12.99
N SER A 26 5.13 7.64 12.24
CA SER A 26 4.71 7.23 10.91
C SER A 26 5.99 7.25 10.09
N ALA A 27 6.56 6.06 9.87
CA ALA A 27 7.70 5.92 8.97
C ALA A 27 7.36 6.67 7.67
N PRO A 28 8.31 7.38 7.05
CA PRO A 28 8.08 8.00 5.75
C PRO A 28 7.56 6.91 4.82
N ALA A 29 6.41 7.14 4.18
CA ALA A 29 5.90 6.26 3.13
C ALA A 29 6.87 6.35 1.95
N ALA A 30 7.96 5.60 2.01
CA ALA A 30 8.88 5.42 0.90
C ALA A 30 8.49 4.14 0.17
N ALA A 31 7.32 4.16 -0.45
CA ALA A 31 7.06 3.32 -1.61
C ALA A 31 6.79 4.30 -2.74
N SER A 32 7.75 4.47 -3.65
CA SER A 32 7.43 5.02 -4.96
C SER A 32 6.40 4.07 -5.56
N ASP A 33 5.11 4.40 -5.46
CA ASP A 33 4.01 3.60 -5.99
C ASP A 33 4.26 3.38 -7.48
N ALA A 34 4.76 2.20 -7.85
CA ALA A 34 4.82 1.80 -9.23
C ALA A 34 3.38 1.62 -9.73
N ALA A 35 3.11 2.01 -10.97
CA ALA A 35 1.79 1.88 -11.57
C ALA A 35 1.88 1.08 -12.87
N VAL A 36 0.82 0.36 -13.20
CA VAL A 36 0.68 -0.29 -14.50
C VAL A 36 -0.50 0.35 -15.22
N ASN A 37 -0.21 1.06 -16.32
CA ASN A 37 -1.25 1.51 -17.22
C ASN A 37 -1.57 0.37 -18.18
N VAL A 38 -2.72 -0.26 -17.96
CA VAL A 38 -3.20 -1.36 -18.78
C VAL A 38 -4.18 -0.81 -19.80
N THR A 39 -3.91 -1.05 -21.08
CA THR A 39 -4.88 -0.88 -22.16
C THR A 39 -5.38 -2.26 -22.56
N ASN A 40 -6.69 -2.48 -22.42
CA ASN A 40 -7.34 -3.71 -22.81
C ASN A 40 -8.01 -3.53 -24.17
N ASN A 41 -7.46 -4.15 -25.21
CA ASN A 41 -8.01 -4.08 -26.56
C ASN A 41 -9.06 -5.17 -26.85
N LEU A 42 -9.28 -6.10 -25.91
CA LEU A 42 -10.37 -7.07 -25.98
C LEU A 42 -11.73 -6.41 -25.80
N SER A 43 -12.79 -7.05 -26.30
CA SER A 43 -14.18 -6.63 -26.09
C SER A 43 -14.73 -6.96 -24.69
N GLU A 44 -13.96 -7.67 -23.87
CA GLU A 44 -14.40 -8.20 -22.57
C GLU A 44 -13.49 -7.76 -21.42
N PRO A 45 -14.00 -7.72 -20.18
CA PRO A 45 -13.20 -7.30 -19.03
C PRO A 45 -12.12 -8.32 -18.67
N VAL A 46 -10.97 -7.81 -18.23
CA VAL A 46 -9.84 -8.61 -17.75
C VAL A 46 -9.50 -8.25 -16.31
N ASN A 47 -9.16 -9.27 -15.52
CA ASN A 47 -8.60 -9.11 -14.18
C ASN A 47 -7.08 -9.07 -14.28
N VAL A 48 -6.47 -8.02 -13.74
CA VAL A 48 -5.04 -7.78 -13.79
C VAL A 48 -4.40 -8.17 -12.48
N TYR A 49 -3.28 -8.88 -12.58
CA TYR A 49 -2.47 -9.33 -11.46
C TYR A 49 -1.00 -9.00 -11.72
N VAL A 50 -0.24 -8.83 -10.65
CA VAL A 50 1.22 -8.82 -10.67
C VAL A 50 1.71 -10.05 -9.93
N ASN A 51 2.63 -10.80 -10.54
CA ASN A 51 3.34 -11.88 -9.89
C ASN A 51 4.72 -11.39 -9.47
N SER A 52 4.98 -11.38 -8.17
CA SER A 52 6.28 -11.07 -7.58
C SER A 52 6.69 -12.22 -6.68
N GLY A 53 7.85 -12.84 -6.94
CA GLY A 53 8.34 -13.94 -6.10
C GLY A 53 7.44 -15.18 -6.07
N GLY A 54 6.57 -15.40 -7.08
CA GLY A 54 5.69 -16.55 -7.17
C GLY A 54 4.26 -16.33 -6.68
N GLU A 55 3.96 -15.20 -6.04
CA GLU A 55 2.61 -14.85 -5.56
C GLU A 55 1.89 -13.90 -6.53
N ASP A 56 0.63 -14.20 -6.86
CA ASP A 56 -0.23 -13.33 -7.67
C ASP A 56 -1.00 -12.34 -6.80
N VAL A 57 -0.69 -11.05 -6.95
CA VAL A 57 -1.40 -9.95 -6.30
C VAL A 57 -2.38 -9.32 -7.28
N PHE A 58 -3.66 -9.27 -6.91
CA PHE A 58 -4.69 -8.63 -7.72
C PHE A 58 -4.56 -7.10 -7.69
N LEU A 59 -4.50 -6.49 -8.86
CA LEU A 59 -4.39 -5.04 -9.01
C LEU A 59 -5.74 -4.37 -9.29
N GLY A 60 -6.59 -5.02 -10.09
CA GLY A 60 -7.89 -4.47 -10.47
C GLY A 60 -8.46 -5.11 -11.73
N GLN A 61 -9.65 -4.67 -12.11
CA GLN A 61 -10.33 -5.10 -13.34
C GLN A 61 -10.31 -3.95 -14.35
N VAL A 62 -9.98 -4.27 -15.61
CA VAL A 62 -10.00 -3.31 -16.73
C VAL A 62 -11.09 -3.74 -17.70
N GLY A 63 -12.00 -2.81 -18.02
CA GLY A 63 -13.09 -3.06 -18.97
C GLY A 63 -12.56 -3.38 -20.37
N GLY A 64 -13.38 -4.04 -21.20
CA GLY A 64 -13.07 -4.23 -22.62
C GLY A 64 -12.96 -2.89 -23.36
N GLY A 65 -12.00 -2.77 -24.27
CA GLY A 65 -11.78 -1.56 -25.08
C GLY A 65 -11.41 -0.33 -24.26
N SER A 66 -10.87 -0.50 -23.04
CA SER A 66 -10.62 0.58 -22.10
C SER A 66 -9.18 0.57 -21.57
N ALA A 67 -8.75 1.71 -21.02
CA ALA A 67 -7.46 1.83 -20.37
C ALA A 67 -7.64 2.27 -18.91
N MET A 68 -6.84 1.69 -18.01
CA MET A 68 -6.86 2.01 -16.59
C MET A 68 -5.45 1.98 -16.01
N SER A 69 -5.17 2.95 -15.13
CA SER A 69 -3.96 2.96 -14.32
C SER A 69 -4.20 2.22 -13.02
N LEU A 70 -3.39 1.18 -12.79
CA LEU A 70 -3.50 0.32 -11.62
C LEU A 70 -2.27 0.50 -10.73
N PRO A 71 -2.41 1.01 -9.49
CA PRO A 71 -1.29 1.12 -8.57
C PRO A 71 -0.84 -0.26 -8.11
N VAL A 72 0.46 -0.50 -8.09
CA VAL A 72 1.06 -1.75 -7.63
C VAL A 72 1.44 -1.61 -6.16
N LYS A 73 0.61 -2.19 -5.29
CA LYS A 73 0.84 -2.18 -3.85
C LYS A 73 1.72 -3.35 -3.43
N GLY A 74 2.64 -3.11 -2.51
CA GLY A 74 3.47 -4.17 -1.91
C GLY A 74 4.63 -4.67 -2.76
N VAL A 75 4.90 -4.06 -3.92
CA VAL A 75 6.08 -4.37 -4.75
C VAL A 75 7.00 -3.15 -4.78
N SER A 76 8.27 -3.35 -4.41
CA SER A 76 9.26 -2.27 -4.42
C SER A 76 9.61 -1.84 -5.85
N ALA A 77 9.83 -0.54 -6.04
CA ALA A 77 10.37 -0.04 -7.29
C ALA A 77 11.72 -0.70 -7.62
N GLY A 78 11.96 -0.98 -8.90
CA GLY A 78 13.11 -1.73 -9.40
C GLY A 78 12.94 -3.26 -9.37
N SER A 79 11.84 -3.79 -8.81
CA SER A 79 11.57 -5.23 -8.79
C SER A 79 11.23 -5.75 -10.19
N THR A 80 11.67 -6.98 -10.48
CA THR A 80 11.27 -7.70 -11.68
C THR A 80 10.03 -8.54 -11.37
N VAL A 81 8.95 -8.33 -12.13
CA VAL A 81 7.66 -8.99 -11.95
C VAL A 81 7.17 -9.64 -13.24
N THR A 82 6.13 -10.47 -13.11
CA THR A 82 5.33 -10.93 -14.25
C THR A 82 3.94 -10.35 -14.17
N LEU A 83 3.51 -9.60 -15.19
CA LEU A 83 2.14 -9.12 -15.29
C LEU A 83 1.25 -10.21 -15.84
N LYS A 84 0.03 -10.35 -15.32
CA LYS A 84 -0.98 -11.29 -15.79
C LYS A 84 -2.32 -10.59 -15.98
N ALA A 85 -3.02 -10.90 -17.06
CA ALA A 85 -4.36 -10.38 -17.36
C ALA A 85 -5.23 -11.57 -17.74
N THR A 86 -6.20 -11.89 -16.89
CA THR A 86 -7.07 -13.06 -17.04
C THR A 86 -8.43 -12.61 -17.51
N ARG A 87 -8.89 -13.16 -18.64
CA ARG A 87 -10.21 -12.89 -19.19
C ARG A 87 -11.30 -13.41 -18.25
N MET A 88 -12.36 -12.63 -18.09
CA MET A 88 -13.46 -13.01 -17.19
C MET A 88 -14.31 -14.15 -17.74
N SER A 89 -14.38 -14.31 -19.07
CA SER A 89 -15.17 -15.32 -19.78
C SER A 89 -14.60 -16.73 -19.66
N ASP A 90 -13.39 -16.94 -20.16
CA ASP A 90 -12.79 -18.26 -20.37
C ASP A 90 -11.54 -18.52 -19.51
N LYS A 91 -11.19 -17.56 -18.65
CA LYS A 91 -10.00 -17.61 -17.79
C LYS A 91 -8.68 -17.73 -18.54
N TYR A 92 -8.64 -17.44 -19.83
CA TYR A 92 -7.37 -17.34 -20.55
C TYR A 92 -6.55 -16.18 -19.97
N THR A 93 -5.26 -16.43 -19.77
CA THR A 93 -4.35 -15.47 -19.15
C THR A 93 -3.28 -15.01 -20.14
N TYR A 94 -3.22 -13.70 -20.37
CA TYR A 94 -2.07 -13.06 -21.00
C TYR A 94 -1.01 -12.79 -19.94
N SER A 95 0.22 -13.19 -20.20
CA SER A 95 1.33 -12.97 -19.27
C SER A 95 2.49 -12.21 -19.93
N LYS A 96 3.08 -11.27 -19.20
CA LYS A 96 4.29 -10.56 -19.59
C LYS A 96 5.32 -10.66 -18.46
N GLY A 97 6.31 -11.53 -18.63
CA GLY A 97 7.42 -11.69 -17.68
C GLY A 97 8.54 -10.68 -17.89
N GLY A 98 9.42 -10.55 -16.89
CA GLY A 98 10.64 -9.73 -16.97
C GLY A 98 10.38 -8.22 -16.94
N VAL A 99 9.26 -7.80 -16.35
CA VAL A 99 8.89 -6.38 -16.27
C VAL A 99 9.55 -5.75 -15.06
N VAL A 100 10.36 -4.70 -15.26
CA VAL A 100 11.00 -3.96 -14.16
C VAL A 100 10.14 -2.75 -13.79
N LEU A 101 9.58 -2.77 -12.58
CA LEU A 101 8.70 -1.71 -12.09
C LEU A 101 9.49 -0.51 -11.56
N SER A 102 9.91 0.42 -12.41
CA SER A 102 10.68 1.61 -12.01
C SER A 102 9.84 2.89 -11.89
N GLY A 103 8.52 2.76 -12.04
CA GLY A 103 7.57 3.87 -12.17
C GLY A 103 6.29 3.39 -12.84
N THR A 104 5.74 4.18 -13.77
CA THR A 104 4.58 3.77 -14.57
C THR A 104 5.02 2.87 -15.74
N TYR A 105 4.55 1.63 -15.76
CA TYR A 105 4.75 0.69 -16.87
C TYR A 105 3.51 0.66 -17.76
N LEU A 106 3.70 0.82 -19.08
CA LEU A 106 2.63 0.72 -20.06
C LEU A 106 2.50 -0.73 -20.53
N TRP A 107 1.31 -1.30 -20.43
CA TRP A 107 1.03 -2.65 -20.90
C TRP A 107 -0.21 -2.70 -21.80
N GLN A 108 -0.04 -3.27 -22.99
CA GLN A 108 -1.12 -3.51 -23.93
C GLN A 108 -1.53 -4.99 -23.84
N VAL A 109 -2.77 -5.24 -23.43
CA VAL A 109 -3.42 -6.54 -23.58
C VAL A 109 -4.01 -6.58 -25.00
N PRO A 110 -3.77 -7.66 -25.77
CA PRO A 110 -4.22 -7.77 -27.16
C PRO A 110 -5.72 -7.59 -27.36
#